data_AF-A0A2H6BD40-F1
#
_entry.id   AF-A0A2H6BD40-F1
#
_cell.length_a   1.000
_cell.length_b   1.000
_cell.length_c   1.000
_cell.angle_alpha   90.00
_cell.angle_beta   90.00
_cell.angle_gamma   90.00
#
_symmetry.space_group_name_H-M   'P 1'
#
loop_
_entity.id
_entity.type
_entity.pdbx_description
1 polymer ?
#
loop_
_entity_poly.entity_id
_entity_poly.type
_entity_poly.pdbx_seq_one_letter_code
_entity_poly.pdbx_strand_id
1 'polypeptide(L)' 'MPKYTNTTKGSLDFATGGTPTDPTFTSFKPGETKDVNLNVEDPSVKGALAAEALVPADAAATKRAAKAAALSAS' A
#
# COMPACT_ATOMS: atom_id res chain seq x y z
N MET A 1 11.10 1.08 10.21
CA MET A 1 10.21 1.81 9.29
C MET A 1 9.07 0.89 8.91
N PRO A 2 7.84 1.38 8.76
CA PRO A 2 6.73 0.53 8.36
C PRO A 2 6.92 0.00 6.94
N LYS A 3 6.55 -1.27 6.73
CA LYS A 3 6.58 -1.92 5.41
C LYS A 3 5.20 -1.88 4.79
N TYR A 4 5.14 -1.59 3.50
CA TYR A 4 3.90 -1.57 2.75
C TYR A 4 4.02 -2.39 1.48
N THR A 5 2.96 -3.12 1.15
CA THR A 5 2.85 -3.94 -0.06
C THR A 5 1.73 -3.40 -0.95
N ASN A 6 2.02 -3.22 -2.24
CA ASN A 6 0.99 -2.96 -3.24
C ASN A 6 0.30 -4.27 -3.65
N THR A 7 -0.99 -4.39 -3.33
CA THR A 7 -1.80 -5.59 -3.60
C THR A 7 -2.57 -5.52 -4.91
N THR A 8 -2.51 -4.38 -5.60
CA THR A 8 -3.22 -4.16 -6.86
C THR A 8 -2.47 -4.73 -8.05
N LYS A 9 -3.14 -4.76 -9.20
CA LYS A 9 -2.55 -5.19 -10.48
C LYS A 9 -1.83 -4.05 -11.23
N GLY A 10 -1.88 -2.82 -10.70
CA GLY A 10 -1.27 -1.62 -11.31
C GLY A 10 -0.15 -1.05 -10.44
N SER A 11 0.68 -0.20 -11.03
CA SER A 11 1.60 0.62 -10.24
C SER A 11 0.82 1.64 -9.41
N LEU A 12 1.26 1.89 -8.19
CA LEU A 12 0.68 2.89 -7.30
C LEU A 12 1.75 3.86 -6.84
N ASP A 13 1.44 5.16 -6.90
CA ASP A 13 2.33 6.22 -6.43
C ASP A 13 1.76 6.83 -5.16
N PHE A 14 2.57 6.89 -4.10
CA PHE A 14 2.17 7.43 -2.80
C PHE A 14 3.12 8.51 -2.32
N ALA A 15 2.58 9.54 -1.67
CA ALA A 15 3.38 10.54 -0.98
C ALA A 15 4.09 9.89 0.21
N THR A 16 5.42 9.88 0.18
CA THR A 16 6.30 9.35 1.23
C THR A 16 7.07 10.43 1.97
N GLY A 17 6.96 11.68 1.55
CA GLY A 17 7.65 12.80 2.19
C GLY A 17 7.45 14.12 1.46
N GLY A 18 8.38 15.04 1.66
CA GLY A 18 8.33 16.38 1.07
C GLY A 18 7.54 17.39 1.90
N THR A 19 7.33 18.57 1.33
CA THR A 19 6.51 19.64 1.94
C THR A 19 5.10 19.59 1.34
N PRO A 20 4.08 20.21 1.98
CA PRO A 20 2.73 20.27 1.40
C PRO A 20 2.67 20.89 0.00
N THR A 21 3.64 21.75 -0.34
CA THR A 21 3.77 22.40 -1.65
C THR A 21 4.66 21.62 -2.64
N ASP A 22 5.43 20.65 -2.15
CA ASP A 22 6.31 19.80 -2.96
C ASP A 22 6.43 18.41 -2.32
N PRO A 23 5.38 17.57 -2.46
CA PRO A 23 5.38 16.23 -1.90
C PRO A 23 6.28 15.30 -2.71
N THR A 24 7.06 14.50 -2.01
CA THR A 24 7.86 13.43 -2.59
C THR A 24 7.00 12.18 -2.71
N PHE A 25 6.93 11.62 -3.92
CA PHE A 25 6.20 10.38 -4.19
C PHE A 25 7.13 9.18 -4.32
N THR A 26 6.61 8.00 -4.02
CA THR A 26 7.27 6.72 -4.25
C THR A 26 6.33 5.77 -4.95
N SER A 27 6.82 5.17 -6.03
CA SER A 27 6.07 4.19 -6.81
C SER A 27 6.25 2.78 -6.26
N PHE A 28 5.17 2.02 -6.26
CA PHE A 28 5.10 0.61 -5.93
C PHE A 28 4.60 -0.16 -7.13
N LYS A 29 5.40 -1.12 -7.59
CA LYS A 29 4.95 -2.10 -8.59
C LYS A 29 3.94 -3.07 -7.96
N PRO A 30 3.09 -3.72 -8.77
CA PRO A 30 2.21 -4.80 -8.31
C PRO A 30 2.98 -5.86 -7.51
N GLY A 31 2.53 -6.18 -6.30
CA GLY A 31 3.16 -7.14 -5.39
C GLY A 31 4.46 -6.68 -4.72
N GLU A 32 4.95 -5.48 -5.03
CA GLU A 32 6.19 -4.95 -4.45
C GLU A 32 5.97 -4.53 -3.01
N THR A 33 6.91 -4.91 -2.14
CA THR A 33 6.93 -4.52 -0.72
C THR A 33 8.13 -3.63 -0.46
N LYS A 34 7.90 -2.45 0.15
CA LYS A 34 8.97 -1.51 0.51
C LYS A 34 8.83 -1.02 1.94
N ASP A 35 9.97 -0.75 2.56
CA ASP A 35 10.09 0.04 3.78
C ASP A 35 9.97 1.52 3.42
N VAL A 36 8.81 2.15 3.68
CA VAL A 36 8.61 3.58 3.47
C VAL A 36 7.76 4.19 4.58
N ASN A 37 8.00 5.46 4.88
CA ASN A 37 7.11 6.21 5.75
C ASN A 37 6.09 6.94 4.88
N LEU A 38 4.85 6.47 4.82
CA LEU A 38 3.82 7.14 4.03
C LEU A 38 3.30 8.36 4.76
N ASN A 39 3.01 9.42 4.03
CA ASN A 39 2.21 10.50 4.56
C ASN A 39 0.74 10.07 4.63
N VAL A 40 0.33 9.49 5.76
CA VAL A 40 -1.05 9.03 5.98
C VAL A 40 -2.06 10.16 6.04
N GLU A 41 -1.63 11.42 6.09
CA GLU A 41 -2.52 12.58 5.97
C GLU A 41 -2.91 12.87 4.51
N ASP A 42 -2.10 12.41 3.55
CA ASP A 42 -2.34 12.57 2.11
C ASP A 42 -3.63 11.84 1.68
N PRO A 43 -4.56 12.52 1.00
CA PRO A 43 -5.82 11.92 0.54
C PRO A 43 -5.62 10.67 -0.33
N SER A 44 -4.56 10.63 -1.13
CA SER A 44 -4.25 9.52 -2.05
C SER A 44 -3.84 8.28 -1.26
N VAL A 45 -3.04 8.45 -0.21
CA VAL A 45 -2.64 7.38 0.71
C VAL A 45 -3.86 6.88 1.48
N LYS A 46 -4.68 7.78 2.03
CA LYS A 46 -5.93 7.40 2.73
C LYS A 46 -6.87 6.62 1.84
N GLY A 47 -7.08 7.07 0.60
CA GLY A 47 -7.94 6.39 -0.37
C GLY A 47 -7.47 4.98 -0.69
N ALA A 48 -6.16 4.79 -0.91
CA ALA A 48 -5.61 3.48 -1.20
C ALA A 48 -5.59 2.53 0.00
N LEU A 49 -5.32 3.03 1.21
CA LEU A 49 -5.43 2.24 2.44
C LEU A 49 -6.88 1.80 2.67
N ALA A 50 -7.86 2.69 2.45
CA ALA A 50 -9.28 2.38 2.55
C ALA A 50 -9.75 1.40 1.47
N ALA A 51 -9.16 1.45 0.27
CA ALA A 51 -9.41 0.51 -0.82
C ALA A 51 -8.63 -0.81 -0.68
N GLU A 52 -7.88 -1.01 0.41
CA GLU A 52 -6.99 -2.17 0.63
C GLU A 52 -5.92 -2.37 -0.47
N ALA A 53 -5.65 -1.32 -1.27
CA ALA A 53 -4.67 -1.33 -2.35
C ALA A 53 -3.23 -1.31 -1.83
N LEU A 54 -3.05 -0.78 -0.61
CA LEU A 54 -1.80 -0.78 0.11
C LEU A 54 -2.02 -1.36 1.51
N VAL A 55 -1.24 -2.36 1.88
CA VAL A 55 -1.39 -3.06 3.16
C VAL A 55 -0.07 -3.02 3.93
N PRO A 56 -0.08 -2.70 5.24
CA PRO A 56 1.12 -2.82 6.06
C PRO A 56 1.57 -4.28 6.11
N ALA A 57 2.85 -4.58 5.89
CA ALA A 57 3.34 -5.97 5.87
C ALA A 57 3.21 -6.65 7.25
N ASP A 58 3.18 -5.86 8.33
CA ASP A 58 2.93 -6.31 9.71
C ASP A 58 1.44 -6.26 10.11
N ALA A 59 0.54 -5.79 9.23
CA ALA A 59 -0.89 -5.91 9.49
C ALA A 59 -1.24 -7.40 9.41
N ALA A 60 -1.33 -8.04 10.58
CA ALA A 60 -1.71 -9.43 10.78
C ALA A 60 -2.77 -9.81 9.77
N ALA A 61 -2.37 -10.59 8.76
CA ALA A 61 -3.12 -10.96 7.56
C ALA A 61 -4.64 -10.87 7.80
N THR A 62 -5.23 -9.70 7.54
CA THR A 62 -6.56 -9.37 8.07
C THR A 62 -7.61 -10.12 7.25
N LYS A 63 -7.83 -11.41 7.56
CA LYS A 63 -8.84 -12.34 7.01
C LYS A 63 -8.98 -12.47 5.49
N ARG A 64 -8.30 -11.65 4.66
CA ARG A 64 -8.48 -11.57 3.21
C ARG A 64 -7.30 -12.07 2.39
N ALA A 65 -6.09 -12.12 2.96
CA ALA A 65 -5.01 -12.94 2.38
C ALA A 65 -5.45 -14.41 2.24
N ALA A 66 -6.30 -14.88 3.17
CA ALA A 66 -6.95 -16.18 3.08
C ALA A 66 -7.99 -16.29 1.94
N LYS A 67 -8.63 -15.18 1.52
CA LYS A 67 -9.58 -15.19 0.40
C LYS A 67 -8.88 -15.23 -0.97
N ALA A 68 -7.71 -14.62 -1.11
CA ALA A 68 -6.90 -14.74 -2.31
C ALA A 68 -6.32 -16.17 -2.47
N ALA A 69 -5.85 -16.78 -1.37
CA ALA A 69 -5.43 -18.18 -1.37
C ALA A 69 -6.59 -19.15 -1.65
N ALA A 70 -7.81 -18.85 -1.17
CA ALA A 70 -9.00 -19.64 -1.46
C ALA A 70 -9.52 -19.49 -2.91
N LEU A 71 -9.27 -18.36 -3.57
CA LEU A 71 -9.67 -18.13 -4.96
C LEU A 71 -8.66 -18.69 -5.98
N SER A 72 -7.40 -18.90 -5.58
CA SER A 72 -6.38 -19.59 -6.40
C SER A 72 -6.39 -21.11 -6.25
N ALA A 73 -7.24 -21.65 -5.37
CA ALA A 73 -7.34 -23.09 -5.09
C ALA A 73 -8.69 -23.70 -5.53
N SER A 74 -9.48 -22.97 -6.33
CA SER A 74 -10.76 -23.45 -6.89
C SER A 74 -10.76 -23.44 -8.41
#